data_AF-A0A829H6Q7-F1
#
_entry.id   AF-A0A829H6Q7-F1
#
_cell.length_a   1.000
_cell.length_b   1.000
_cell.length_c   1.000
_cell.angle_alpha   90.00
_cell.angle_beta   90.00
_cell.angle_gamma   90.00
#
_symmetry.space_group_name_H-M   'P 1'
#
loop_
_entity.id
_entity.type
_entity.pdbx_description
1 polymer ?
#
loop_
_entity_poly.entity_id
_entity_poly.type
_entity_poly.pdbx_seq_one_letter_code
_entity_poly.pdbx_strand_id
1 'polypeptide(L)'
;MVSGVGHRSLEVFIQLIGEHLATGERFQVGTAFATFVARHKEDGPLPPVEAESEFEKRLLAGYDERRAYYRKINASFGEVPLD
;
A
#
# COMPACT_ATOMS: atom_id res chain seq x y z
N MET A 1 4.77 -1.69 5.03
CA MET A 1 5.09 -2.90 4.24
C MET A 1 4.58 -2.70 2.82
N VAL A 2 5.29 -3.17 1.79
CA VAL A 2 4.72 -3.25 0.43
C VAL A 2 3.80 -4.47 0.37
N SER A 3 2.52 -4.25 0.08
CA SER A 3 1.50 -5.31 0.04
C SER A 3 1.12 -5.73 -1.39
N GLY A 4 1.68 -5.07 -2.40
CA GLY A 4 1.59 -5.50 -3.79
C GLY A 4 2.28 -4.56 -4.76
N VAL A 5 2.66 -5.09 -5.91
CA VAL A 5 3.43 -4.37 -6.93
C VAL A 5 2.79 -4.55 -8.30
N GLY A 6 2.63 -3.44 -9.02
CA GLY A 6 2.32 -3.41 -10.44
C GLY A 6 3.54 -2.94 -11.24
N HIS A 7 3.35 -2.59 -12.51
CA HIS A 7 4.47 -2.21 -13.38
C HIS A 7 5.29 -1.03 -12.86
N ARG A 8 4.61 0.07 -12.49
CA ARG A 8 5.21 1.32 -11.98
C ARG A 8 4.67 1.76 -10.62
N SER A 9 3.67 1.05 -10.11
CA SER A 9 2.94 1.39 -8.90
C SER A 9 3.15 0.33 -7.84
N LEU A 10 3.18 0.72 -6.58
CA LEU A 10 3.20 -0.20 -5.45
C LEU A 10 2.16 0.21 -4.42
N GLU A 11 1.57 -0.78 -3.75
CA GLU A 11 0.66 -0.58 -2.63
C GLU A 11 1.43 -0.77 -1.33
N VAL A 12 1.25 0.15 -0.39
CA VAL A 12 1.85 0.11 0.95
C VAL A 12 0.74 -0.09 1.96
N PHE A 13 0.83 -1.17 2.74
CA PHE A 13 0.07 -1.35 3.96
C PHE A 13 0.68 -0.52 5.10
N ILE A 14 -0.17 0.25 5.75
CA ILE A 14 0.15 1.17 6.84
C ILE A 14 -0.63 0.75 8.08
N GLN A 15 0.08 0.60 9.19
CA GLN A 15 -0.51 0.38 10.51
C GLN A 15 -0.23 1.61 11.37
N LEU A 16 -1.28 2.21 11.90
CA LEU A 16 -1.19 3.35 12.81
C LEU A 16 -1.20 2.79 14.24
N ILE A 17 -0.13 3.04 14.98
CA ILE A 17 0.02 2.66 16.38
C ILE A 17 0.03 3.91 17.24
N GLY A 18 -0.86 3.95 18.22
CA GLY A 18 -0.86 4.93 19.30
C GLY A 18 -0.09 4.41 20.50
N GLU A 19 0.45 5.33 21.30
CA GLU A 19 1.13 5.00 22.55
C GLU A 19 0.73 5.99 23.65
N HIS A 20 0.33 5.48 24.81
CA HIS A 20 0.17 6.29 26.01
C HIS A 20 1.55 6.61 26.59
N LEU A 21 2.03 7.85 26.43
CA LEU A 21 3.41 8.23 26.79
C LEU A 21 3.76 8.02 28.28
N ALA A 22 2.78 8.08 29.17
CA ALA A 22 3.00 7.90 30.60
C ALA A 22 3.15 6.42 31.01
N THR A 23 2.49 5.49 30.29
CA THR A 23 2.46 4.06 30.63
C THR A 23 3.27 3.20 29.66
N GLY A 24 3.59 3.71 28.47
CA GLY A 24 4.18 2.96 27.37
C GLY A 24 3.21 1.98 26.68
N GLU A 25 1.92 2.00 27.05
CA GLU A 25 0.93 1.11 26.47
C GLU A 25 0.67 1.46 25.01
N ARG A 26 0.87 0.49 24.12
CA ARG A 26 0.66 0.62 22.68
C ARG A 26 -0.63 -0.04 22.25
N PHE A 27 -1.35 0.62 21.36
CA PHE A 27 -2.60 0.11 20.79
C PHE A 27 -2.72 0.47 19.31
N GLN A 28 -3.45 -0.36 18.57
CA GLN A 28 -3.71 -0.11 17.16
C GLN A 28 -4.81 0.94 17.00
N VAL A 29 -4.48 2.04 16.32
CA VAL A 29 -5.42 3.15 16.05
C VAL A 29 -6.16 2.92 14.75
N GLY A 30 -5.48 2.34 13.75
CA GLY A 30 -6.08 2.15 12.44
C GLY A 30 -5.13 1.50 11.47
N THR A 31 -5.63 1.26 10.27
CA THR A 31 -4.86 0.74 9.14
C THR A 31 -5.27 1.45 7.87
N ALA A 32 -4.36 1.50 6.90
CA ALA A 32 -4.63 2.06 5.58
C ALA A 32 -3.82 1.32 4.52
N PHE A 33 -4.27 1.49 3.27
CA PHE A 33 -3.51 1.12 2.08
C PHE A 33 -3.31 2.37 1.24
N ALA A 34 -2.07 2.62 0.82
CA ALA A 34 -1.71 3.76 -0.01
C ALA A 34 -1.02 3.29 -1.29
N THR A 35 -1.36 3.91 -2.43
CA THR A 35 -0.71 3.63 -3.71
C THR A 35 0.33 4.69 -4.03
N PHE A 36 1.55 4.26 -4.33
CA PHE A 36 2.65 5.11 -4.78
C PHE A 36 3.06 4.75 -6.21
N VAL A 37 3.58 5.71 -6.96
CA VAL A 37 4.06 5.53 -8.33
C VAL A 37 5.52 5.98 -8.42
N ALA A 38 6.40 5.09 -8.87
CA ALA A 38 7.80 5.43 -9.14
C ALA A 38 7.88 6.31 -10.40
N ARG A 39 8.50 7.50 -10.28
CA ARG A 39 8.54 8.51 -11.35
C ARG A 39 9.74 8.39 -12.29
N HIS A 40 10.90 7.96 -11.79
CA HIS A 40 12.17 7.91 -12.54
C HIS A 40 12.65 6.48 -12.69
N LYS A 41 11.86 5.65 -13.38
CA LYS A 41 12.26 4.27 -13.62
C LYS A 41 12.81 4.11 -15.02
N GLU A 42 14.13 4.28 -15.14
CA GLU A 42 14.87 4.03 -16.38
C GLU A 42 14.95 2.52 -16.71
N ASP A 43 14.77 1.65 -15.70
CA ASP A 43 15.14 0.22 -15.75
C ASP A 43 13.98 -0.80 -15.64
N GLY A 44 12.82 -0.57 -16.25
CA GLY A 44 11.77 -1.62 -16.40
C GLY A 44 10.83 -1.81 -15.19
N PRO A 45 10.12 -2.96 -15.02
CA PRO A 45 9.04 -3.15 -14.03
C PRO A 45 9.56 -3.28 -12.59
N LEU A 46 8.85 -2.72 -11.60
CA LEU A 46 9.20 -2.83 -10.17
C LEU A 46 9.46 -4.29 -9.76
N PRO A 47 10.43 -4.56 -8.85
CA PRO A 47 10.73 -5.92 -8.41
C PRO A 47 9.51 -6.55 -7.72
N PRO A 48 9.34 -7.89 -7.82
CA PRO A 48 8.26 -8.59 -7.13
C PRO A 48 8.45 -8.49 -5.62
N VAL A 49 7.35 -8.68 -4.88
CA VAL A 49 7.35 -8.72 -3.41
C VAL A 49 7.00 -10.13 -2.96
N GLU A 50 7.81 -10.66 -2.06
CA GLU A 50 7.59 -11.97 -1.43
C GLU A 50 7.14 -11.76 0.02
N ALA A 51 6.25 -12.62 0.49
CA ALA A 51 5.78 -12.63 1.87
C ALA A 51 6.57 -13.66 2.68
N GLU A 52 7.01 -13.25 3.86
CA GLU A 52 7.73 -14.09 4.82
C GLU A 52 6.77 -14.62 5.90
N SER A 53 5.90 -13.77 6.44
CA SER A 53 4.99 -14.15 7.54
C SER A 53 3.54 -14.41 7.08
N GLU A 54 2.78 -15.14 7.90
CA GLU A 54 1.36 -15.43 7.63
C GLU A 54 0.50 -14.16 7.55
N PHE A 55 0.88 -13.09 8.25
CA PHE A 55 0.22 -11.80 8.12
C PHE A 55 0.44 -11.21 6.72
N GLU A 56 1.66 -11.29 6.22
CA GLU A 56 2.04 -10.76 4.92
C GLU A 56 1.40 -11.55 3.80
N LYS A 57 1.37 -12.88 3.89
CA LYS A 57 0.67 -13.75 2.94
C LYS A 57 -0.80 -13.36 2.81
N ARG A 58 -1.48 -13.08 3.94
CA ARG A 58 -2.86 -12.60 3.96
C ARG A 58 -3.01 -11.21 3.34
N LEU A 59 -2.08 -10.29 3.61
CA LEU A 59 -2.09 -8.95 3.00
C LEU A 59 -1.92 -9.02 1.47
N LEU A 60 -0.93 -9.79 1.00
CA LEU A 60 -0.62 -9.95 -0.43
C LEU A 60 -1.76 -10.66 -1.17
N ALA A 61 -2.40 -11.66 -0.57
CA ALA A 61 -3.53 -12.37 -1.17
C ALA A 61 -4.71 -11.44 -1.54
N GLY A 62 -4.89 -10.34 -0.80
CA GLY A 62 -5.95 -9.36 -1.08
C GLY A 62 -5.57 -8.24 -2.07
N TYR A 63 -4.35 -8.22 -2.59
CA TYR A 63 -3.85 -7.10 -3.41
C TYR A 63 -4.65 -6.92 -4.71
N ASP A 64 -4.90 -8.00 -5.45
CA ASP A 64 -5.52 -7.91 -6.78
C ASP A 64 -6.95 -7.36 -6.70
N GLU A 65 -7.70 -7.72 -5.66
CA GLU A 65 -9.04 -7.19 -5.41
C GLU A 65 -9.01 -5.70 -5.09
N ARG A 66 -8.14 -5.27 -4.15
CA ARG A 66 -7.95 -3.85 -3.81
C ARG A 66 -7.54 -3.03 -5.02
N ARG A 67 -6.60 -3.54 -5.83
CA ARG A 67 -6.14 -2.89 -7.04
C ARG A 67 -7.27 -2.72 -8.07
N ALA A 68 -8.11 -3.73 -8.26
CA ALA A 68 -9.26 -3.64 -9.15
C ALA A 68 -10.26 -2.58 -8.65
N TYR A 69 -10.48 -2.51 -7.34
CA TYR A 69 -11.30 -1.48 -6.71
C TYR A 69 -10.73 -0.06 -6.92
N TYR A 70 -9.43 0.14 -6.67
CA TYR A 70 -8.77 1.44 -6.88
C TYR A 70 -8.84 1.90 -8.32
N ARG A 71 -8.68 1.00 -9.30
CA ARG A 71 -8.83 1.36 -10.72
C ARG A 71 -10.21 1.91 -11.04
N LYS A 72 -11.27 1.32 -10.48
CA LYS A 72 -12.65 1.80 -10.67
C LYS A 72 -12.85 3.19 -10.08
N ILE A 73 -12.37 3.42 -8.84
CA ILE A 73 -12.49 4.73 -8.19
C ILE A 73 -11.61 5.77 -8.88
N ASN A 74 -10.37 5.41 -9.24
CA ASN A 74 -9.45 6.35 -9.86
C ASN A 74 -9.93 6.80 -11.24
N ALA A 75 -10.64 5.95 -11.98
CA ALA A 75 -11.30 6.32 -13.22
C ALA A 75 -12.47 7.31 -13.02
N SER A 76 -13.00 7.42 -11.79
CA SER A 76 -14.03 8.42 -11.45
C SER A 76 -13.46 9.79 -11.07
N PHE A 77 -12.16 9.85 -10.74
CA PHE A 77 -11.49 11.13 -10.53
C PHE A 77 -11.19 11.79 -11.88
N GLY A 78 -11.42 13.09 -11.99
CA GLY A 78 -10.98 13.87 -13.16
C GLY A 78 -9.46 14.02 -13.21
N GLU A 79 -8.95 14.79 -14.18
CA GLU A 79 -7.53 15.15 -14.17
C GLU A 79 -7.20 15.91 -12.89
N VAL A 80 -6.30 15.33 -12.09
CA VAL A 80 -5.71 15.99 -10.93
C VAL A 80 -4.38 16.58 -11.38
N PRO A 81 -4.21 17.91 -11.38
CA PRO A 81 -2.93 18.53 -11.66
C PRO A 81 -1.91 18.00 -10.66
N LEU A 82 -0.80 17.47 -11.17
CA LEU A 82 0.37 17.17 -10.36
C LEU A 82 1.35 18.31 -10.64
N ASP A 83 1.29 19.33 -9.78
CA ASP A 83 2.28 20.40 -9.70
C ASP A 83 3.66 19.88 -9.29
#